data_AF-A0A920AKT4-F1
#
_entry.id   AF-A0A920AKT4-F1
#
_cell.length_a   1.000
_cell.length_b   1.000
_cell.length_c   1.000
_cell.angle_alpha   90.00
_cell.angle_beta   90.00
_cell.angle_gamma   90.00
#
_symmetry.space_group_name_H-M   'P 1'
#
loop_
_entity.id
_entity.type
_entity.pdbx_description
1 polymer ?
#
loop_
_entity_poly.entity_id
_entity_poly.type
_entity_poly.pdbx_seq_one_letter_code
_entity_poly.pdbx_strand_id
1 'polypeptide(L)' 'MNYYRTHKCNELKISDVDTDVYLSGWVNRKRDHGGLLFIDLRDHYGLTQLVFDPDSSAFDLAEKKVLKQL' A
#
# COMPACT_ATOMS: atom_id res chain seq x y z
N MET A 1 4.65 -9.64 15.03
CA MET A 1 3.68 -9.68 13.92
C MET A 1 2.32 -10.12 14.42
N ASN A 2 1.25 -9.78 13.70
CA ASN A 2 -0.12 -10.10 14.09
C ASN A 2 -0.96 -10.46 12.85
N TYR A 3 -2.25 -10.78 13.05
CA TYR A 3 -3.16 -11.15 11.96
C TYR A 3 -3.24 -10.13 10.81
N TYR A 4 -3.02 -8.84 11.10
CA TYR A 4 -3.17 -7.76 10.11
C TYR A 4 -1.87 -7.37 9.41
N ARG A 5 -0.70 -7.86 9.86
CA ARG A 5 0.58 -7.54 9.20
C ARG A 5 1.67 -8.58 9.43
N THR A 6 2.45 -8.83 8.38
CA THR A 6 3.71 -9.57 8.43
C THR A 6 4.94 -8.68 8.53
N HIS A 7 4.84 -7.39 8.20
CA HIS A 7 5.93 -6.41 8.34
C HIS A 7 5.38 -5.05 8.79
N LYS A 8 6.26 -4.22 9.33
CA LYS A 8 6.02 -2.78 9.53
C LYS A 8 6.28 -2.03 8.22
N CYS A 9 5.71 -0.84 8.08
CA CYS A 9 6.14 0.04 7.00
C CYS A 9 7.62 0.39 7.21
N ASN A 10 8.39 0.43 6.12
CA ASN A 10 9.84 0.64 6.10
C ASN A 10 10.68 -0.55 6.61
N GLU A 11 10.09 -1.74 6.74
CA GLU A 11 10.81 -2.97 7.14
C GLU A 11 11.18 -3.89 5.97
N LEU A 12 10.47 -3.77 4.83
CA LEU A 12 10.72 -4.61 3.64
C LEU A 12 12.14 -4.42 3.09
N LYS A 13 12.74 -5.54 2.68
CA LYS A 13 14.10 -5.64 2.13
C LYS A 13 14.09 -6.42 0.82
N ILE A 14 15.22 -6.40 0.13
CA ILE A 14 15.43 -7.18 -1.10
C ILE A 14 15.26 -8.69 -0.85
N SER A 15 15.50 -9.17 0.36
CA SER A 15 15.27 -10.56 0.75
C SER A 15 13.81 -11.00 0.70
N ASP A 16 12.87 -10.05 0.65
CA ASP A 16 11.43 -10.33 0.74
C ASP A 16 10.76 -10.34 -0.64
N VAL A 17 11.55 -10.18 -1.71
CA VAL A 17 11.06 -10.29 -3.10
C VAL A 17 10.45 -11.68 -3.31
N ASP A 18 9.35 -11.71 -4.06
CA ASP A 18 8.55 -12.91 -4.36
C ASP A 18 7.92 -13.61 -3.14
N THR A 19 7.83 -12.93 -1.99
CA THR A 19 7.13 -13.43 -0.80
C THR A 19 5.78 -12.75 -0.60
N ASP A 20 4.81 -13.50 -0.08
CA ASP A 20 3.52 -12.94 0.33
C ASP A 20 3.68 -12.10 1.60
N VAL A 21 3.37 -10.80 1.49
CA VAL A 21 3.45 -9.86 2.60
C VAL A 21 2.13 -9.16 2.86
N TYR A 22 1.87 -8.92 4.15
CA TYR A 22 0.69 -8.22 4.62
C TYR A 22 1.14 -6.95 5.33
N LEU A 23 0.63 -5.81 4.88
CA LEU A 23 0.90 -4.51 5.46
C LEU A 23 -0.42 -3.86 5.89
N SER A 24 -0.37 -3.13 7.00
CA SER A 24 -1.50 -2.39 7.54
C SER A 24 -1.06 -1.02 8.04
N GLY A 25 -1.81 0.01 7.67
CA GLY A 25 -1.50 1.39 8.01
C GLY A 25 -2.53 2.37 7.46
N TRP A 26 -2.16 3.64 7.38
CA TRP A 26 -2.97 4.72 6.83
C TRP A 26 -2.42 5.15 5.48
N VAL A 27 -3.32 5.48 4.55
CA VAL A 27 -2.94 6.10 3.27
C VAL A 27 -2.36 7.48 3.56
N ASN A 28 -1.06 7.64 3.36
CA ASN A 28 -0.38 8.93 3.50
C ASN A 28 -0.56 9.80 2.25
N ARG A 29 -0.48 9.18 1.07
CA ARG A 29 -0.68 9.86 -0.22
C ARG A 29 -1.09 8.85 -1.28
N LYS A 30 -1.97 9.26 -2.20
CA LYS A 30 -2.23 8.57 -3.47
C LYS A 30 -1.67 9.41 -4.63
N ARG A 31 -1.09 8.74 -5.62
CA ARG A 31 -0.56 9.37 -6.85
C ARG A 31 -0.99 8.52 -8.04
N ASP A 32 -1.72 9.13 -8.96
CA ASP A 32 -2.13 8.52 -10.22
C ASP A 32 -1.24 9.06 -11.34
N HIS A 33 -0.66 8.15 -12.12
CA HIS A 33 0.22 8.45 -13.24
C HIS A 33 -0.36 7.98 -14.59
N GLY A 34 -1.69 8.03 -14.74
CA GLY A 34 -2.36 7.73 -16.01
C GLY A 34 -2.53 6.23 -16.24
N GLY A 35 -3.05 5.54 -15.22
CA GLY A 35 -3.31 4.09 -15.26
C GLY A 35 -2.46 3.31 -14.27
N LEU A 36 -1.36 3.87 -13.76
CA LEU A 36 -0.58 3.26 -12.68
C LEU A 36 -0.81 4.03 -11.38
N LEU A 37 -1.30 3.34 -10.35
CA LEU A 37 -1.63 3.95 -9.07
C LEU A 37 -0.56 3.62 -8.03
N PHE A 38 -0.02 4.66 -7.41
CA PHE A 38 0.88 4.55 -6.27
C PHE A 38 0.18 4.99 -4.99
N ILE A 39 0.33 4.20 -3.94
CA ILE A 39 -0.13 4.54 -2.59
C ILE A 39 1.05 4.47 -1.64
N ASP A 40 1.37 5.59 -1.00
CA ASP A 40 2.31 5.59 0.11
C ASP A 40 1.54 5.20 1.38
N LEU A 41 1.78 3.99 1.88
CA LEU A 41 1.20 3.49 3.13
C LEU A 41 2.10 3.90 4.30
N ARG A 42 1.51 4.49 5.35
CA ARG A 42 2.21 4.90 6.57
C ARG A 42 1.77 4.07 7.76
N ASP A 43 2.71 3.70 8.60
CA ASP A 43 2.46 3.35 10.00
C ASP A 43 3.41 4.13 10.92
N HIS A 44 3.50 3.73 12.19
CA HIS A 44 4.40 4.37 13.16
C HIS A 44 5.88 4.31 12.76
N TYR A 45 6.28 3.31 11.99
CA TYR A 45 7.68 2.98 11.70
C TYR A 45 8.19 3.57 10.38
N GLY A 46 7.30 4.00 9.50
CA GLY A 46 7.68 4.71 8.30
C GLY A 46 6.66 4.61 7.16
N LEU A 47 7.18 4.68 5.95
CA LEU A 47 6.42 4.62 4.70
C LEU A 47 6.78 3.37 3.91
N THR A 48 5.82 2.84 3.17
CA THR A 48 6.05 1.81 2.14
C THR A 48 5.20 2.12 0.93
N GLN A 49 5.82 2.13 -0.24
CA GLN A 49 5.13 2.40 -1.51
C GLN A 49 4.46 1.13 -2.00
N LEU A 50 3.16 1.22 -2.25
CA LEU A 50 2.37 0.21 -2.92
C LEU A 50 2.14 0.65 -4.37
N VAL A 51 2.16 -0.31 -5.28
CA VAL A 51 1.90 -0.10 -6.71
C VAL A 51 0.72 -0.96 -7.11
N PHE A 52 -0.27 -0.36 -7.76
CA PHE A 52 -1.44 -1.04 -8.29
C PHE A 52 -1.47 -0.85 -9.80
N ASP A 53 -1.31 -1.97 -10.50
CA ASP A 53 -1.46 -2.06 -11.94
C ASP A 53 -2.95 -2.02 -12.34
N PRO A 54 -3.33 -1.40 -13.46
CA PRO A 54 -4.73 -1.29 -13.88
C PRO A 54 -5.40 -2.65 -14.15
N ASP A 55 -4.62 -3.69 -14.45
CA ASP A 55 -5.15 -5.05 -14.63
C ASP A 55 -5.35 -5.80 -13.29
N SER A 56 -4.95 -5.20 -12.17
CA SER A 56 -5.15 -5.79 -10.84
C SER A 56 -6.61 -5.69 -10.41
N SER A 57 -7.18 -6.78 -9.89
CA SER A 57 -8.51 -6.78 -9.27
C SER A 57 -8.61 -5.84 -8.06
N ALA A 58 -7.48 -5.41 -7.50
CA ALA A 58 -7.41 -4.45 -6.40
C ALA A 58 -7.42 -2.99 -6.88
N PHE A 59 -7.26 -2.72 -8.18
CA PHE A 59 -7.12 -1.36 -8.72
C PHE A 59 -8.36 -0.51 -8.41
N ASP A 60 -9.55 -0.97 -8.79
CA ASP A 60 -10.81 -0.24 -8.54
C ASP A 60 -11.03 0.05 -7.04
N LEU A 61 -10.60 -0.87 -6.18
CA LEU A 61 -10.70 -0.69 -4.73
C LEU A 61 -9.70 0.36 -4.23
N ALA A 62 -8.47 0.33 -4.75
CA ALA A 62 -7.41 1.26 -4.41
C ALA A 62 -7.66 2.66 -4.98
N GLU A 63 -8.27 2.78 -6.15
CA GLU A 63 -8.63 4.05 -6.79
C GLU A 63 -9.77 4.75 -6.03
N LYS A 64 -10.78 4.00 -5.56
CA LYS A 64 -11.91 4.54 -4.82
C LYS A 64 -11.46 5.47 -3.68
N LYS A 65 -12.04 6.67 -3.64
CA LYS A 65 -11.83 7.65 -2.57
C LYS A 65 -12.48 7.13 -1.30
N VAL A 66 -11.68 6.61 -0.36
CA VAL A 66 -12.16 6.28 0.98
C VAL A 66 -12.26 7.58 1.77
N LEU A 67 -13.50 7.92 2.15
CA LEU A 67 -13.95 9.04 2.99
C LEU A 67 -13.41 10.42 2.59
N LYS A 68 -14.29 11.25 2.00
CA LYS A 68 -14.10 12.71 2.02
C LYS A 68 -13.84 13.09 3.48
N GLN A 69 -12.67 13.68 3.77
CA GLN A 69 -12.52 14.54 4.94
C GLN A 69 -13.68 15.52 4.89
N LEU A 70 -14.60 15.39 5.85
CA LEU A 70 -15.52 16.47 6.22
C LEU A 70 -14.70 17.57 6.88
#